data_AF-A0A8C2JUV3-F1
#
_entry.id   AF-A0A8C2JUV3-F1
#
_cell.length_a   1.000
_cell.length_b   1.000
_cell.length_c   1.000
_cell.angle_alpha   90.00
_cell.angle_beta   90.00
_cell.angle_gamma   90.00
#
_symmetry.space_group_name_H-M   'P 1'
#
loop_
_entity.id
_entity.type
_entity.pdbx_description
1 polymer ?
#
loop_
_entity_poly.entity_id
_entity_poly.type
_entity_poly.pdbx_seq_one_letter_code
_entity_poly.pdbx_strand_id
1 'polypeptide(L)'
;NELRHSLSLGNHWKVIWTHKHVLSEVLMMTFNLPVLLCATCTLESISAETTHIPYICSHPPVVFLKTHRTGSSTVQNILFRLGERESATFAFPSRTYQFNYPDRFRATFVDELPEGSSQFDLLCSHMRLDLREVRKVMPQNAVFITLLRDPIKTFESVFGYYTSTVPAFFTARRAAANEGKSALSVFLDSPEIFWDPQEPGNGLAKNPMSFDMGLNNQKWNGSWPEDLAQLEEAFHLVMIAEHFDESLVLLGALLGLKHEDLAYLRLNVRAGNSVTELDENMQAKVRSWNVLDTLLYDFFVQVFWEKAAQFGIERLKAEVEQLKAFTEDVRRKCVSRTEVPPKELEDLLRPWQTETATIVGYEVQGNLSLQDQGFCIRMMLPELQYHSHLYFKQWDSMVSGLVLANGTPSTLHRTSLHRTSLTATLLPQTVVYISGSQLMSWRTPNNTHFGCFSHLTQSFQVLEILLTN
;
A
#
# COMPACT_ATOMS: atom_id res chain seq x y z
N ASN A 1 14.04 4.40 72.01
CA ASN A 1 14.10 5.78 71.49
C ASN A 1 14.39 5.70 69.99
N GLU A 2 13.45 5.20 69.19
CA GLU A 2 12.29 5.92 68.60
C GLU A 2 12.65 6.97 67.53
N LEU A 3 12.02 6.81 66.36
CA LEU A 3 11.66 7.76 65.28
C LEU A 3 12.72 8.00 64.17
N ARG A 4 12.54 7.42 62.95
CA ARG A 4 11.79 7.89 61.73
C ARG A 4 12.74 8.61 60.75
N HIS A 5 12.71 8.51 59.42
CA HIS A 5 11.96 7.81 58.35
C HIS A 5 12.80 7.98 57.06
N SER A 6 12.94 6.97 56.20
CA SER A 6 12.59 7.06 54.76
C SER A 6 12.68 5.67 54.12
N LEU A 7 11.56 5.23 53.53
CA LEU A 7 11.44 4.03 52.71
C LEU A 7 11.13 4.52 51.30
N SER A 8 12.03 4.23 50.36
CA SER A 8 11.80 4.35 48.92
C SER A 8 11.36 2.98 48.40
N LEU A 9 10.16 2.93 47.84
CA LEU A 9 9.55 1.76 47.19
C LEU A 9 10.14 1.58 45.79
N GLY A 10 10.55 0.35 45.49
CA GLY A 10 10.91 -0.09 44.15
C GLY A 10 9.70 -0.49 43.30
N ASN A 11 9.94 -0.83 42.03
CA ASN A 11 9.47 -2.07 41.42
C ASN A 11 10.09 -2.29 40.04
N HIS A 12 10.92 -3.33 39.95
CA HIS A 12 11.33 -4.00 38.72
C HIS A 12 10.20 -4.92 38.25
N TRP A 13 9.80 -4.82 36.99
CA TRP A 13 8.89 -5.78 36.37
C TRP A 13 9.67 -7.01 35.90
N LYS A 14 9.70 -8.05 36.74
CA LYS A 14 10.03 -9.42 36.36
C LYS A 14 8.71 -10.16 36.17
N VAL A 15 8.33 -10.46 34.94
CA VAL A 15 7.17 -11.29 34.64
C VAL A 15 7.58 -12.75 34.82
N ILE A 16 7.09 -13.36 35.91
CA ILE A 16 7.21 -14.79 36.20
C ILE A 16 5.91 -15.45 35.73
N TRP A 17 5.99 -16.30 34.70
CA TRP A 17 4.91 -17.24 34.39
C TRP A 17 5.08 -18.49 35.26
N THR A 18 4.13 -18.71 36.16
CA THR A 18 4.12 -19.88 37.04
C THR A 18 3.63 -21.12 36.31
N HIS A 19 4.45 -22.17 36.28
CA HIS A 19 4.04 -23.54 36.00
C HIS A 19 3.02 -24.02 37.06
N LYS A 20 1.88 -24.54 36.61
CA LYS A 20 1.04 -25.45 37.41
C LYS A 20 0.73 -26.70 36.59
N HIS A 21 1.36 -27.80 36.99
CA HIS A 21 0.91 -29.16 36.73
C HIS A 21 -0.32 -29.46 37.60
N VAL A 22 -1.41 -29.94 37.00
CA VAL A 22 -2.40 -30.81 37.65
C VAL A 22 -2.77 -31.93 36.67
N LEU A 23 -2.86 -33.12 37.24
CA LEU A 23 -2.91 -34.44 36.65
C LEU A 23 -4.23 -34.76 35.91
N SER A 24 -4.09 -35.48 34.80
CA SER A 24 -4.85 -36.68 34.38
C SER A 24 -6.33 -36.76 34.75
N GLU A 25 -7.20 -36.49 33.77
CA GLU A 25 -8.31 -37.39 33.46
C GLU A 25 -8.42 -37.59 31.95
N VAL A 26 -8.41 -38.87 31.57
CA VAL A 26 -8.58 -39.36 30.20
C VAL A 26 -10.06 -39.24 29.86
N LEU A 27 -10.40 -38.31 28.96
CA LEU A 27 -11.63 -38.38 28.20
C LEU A 27 -11.28 -38.21 26.72
N MET A 28 -11.34 -39.32 25.98
CA MET A 28 -11.29 -39.30 24.52
C MET A 28 -12.46 -38.46 24.00
N MET A 29 -12.18 -37.21 23.64
CA MET A 29 -12.99 -36.45 22.70
C MET A 29 -12.16 -36.30 21.43
N THR A 30 -12.66 -36.95 20.38
CA THR A 30 -12.17 -36.89 19.01
C THR A 30 -12.06 -35.44 18.56
N PHE A 31 -10.84 -34.94 18.39
CA PHE A 31 -10.58 -33.70 17.69
C PHE A 31 -10.84 -33.91 16.19
N ASN A 32 -11.91 -33.30 15.69
CA ASN A 32 -12.05 -33.01 14.27
C ASN A 32 -10.98 -31.97 13.90
N LEU A 33 -9.94 -32.40 13.19
CA LEU A 33 -9.11 -31.49 12.41
C LEU A 33 -9.97 -30.87 11.30
N PRO A 34 -9.87 -29.56 11.02
CA PRO A 34 -10.14 -29.09 9.67
C PRO A 34 -8.96 -29.56 8.82
N VAL A 35 -9.14 -30.71 8.17
CA VAL A 35 -8.37 -31.04 6.96
C VAL A 35 -8.63 -29.88 6.00
N LEU A 36 -7.57 -29.12 5.72
CA LEU A 36 -7.54 -28.16 4.63
C LEU A 36 -8.00 -28.92 3.38
N LEU A 37 -9.22 -28.66 2.89
CA LEU A 37 -9.66 -29.15 1.60
C LEU A 37 -8.79 -28.48 0.54
N CYS A 38 -7.66 -29.12 0.24
CA CYS A 38 -7.08 -29.05 -1.08
C CYS A 38 -8.17 -29.53 -2.04
N ALA A 39 -8.51 -28.70 -3.03
CA ALA A 39 -9.53 -28.98 -4.03
C ALA A 39 -9.41 -30.43 -4.51
N THR A 40 -10.43 -31.24 -4.23
CA THR A 40 -10.51 -32.62 -4.66
C THR A 40 -10.75 -32.66 -6.16
N CYS A 41 -9.70 -32.88 -6.96
CA CYS A 41 -9.85 -33.49 -8.28
C CYS A 41 -10.17 -34.98 -8.06
N THR A 42 -11.44 -35.35 -8.23
CA THR A 42 -11.86 -36.75 -8.27
C THR A 42 -11.30 -37.42 -9.52
N LEU A 43 -10.43 -38.41 -9.34
CA LEU A 43 -10.01 -39.34 -10.40
C LEU A 43 -11.12 -40.36 -10.63
N GLU A 44 -11.98 -40.13 -11.62
CA GLU A 44 -12.70 -41.20 -12.28
C GLU A 44 -11.91 -41.67 -13.49
N SER A 45 -11.53 -42.94 -13.47
CA SER A 45 -10.85 -43.65 -14.54
C SER A 45 -11.77 -43.78 -15.75
N ILE A 46 -11.54 -42.99 -16.80
CA ILE A 46 -12.00 -43.29 -18.16
C ILE A 46 -10.82 -43.11 -19.11
N SER A 47 -10.59 -44.17 -19.88
CA SER A 47 -9.56 -44.32 -20.89
C SER A 47 -9.74 -43.39 -22.10
N ALA A 48 -8.59 -43.04 -22.68
CA ALA A 48 -8.35 -42.62 -24.07
C ALA A 48 -8.58 -41.14 -24.44
N GLU A 49 -7.47 -40.54 -24.89
CA GLU A 49 -7.30 -39.30 -25.66
C GLU A 49 -8.05 -38.06 -25.17
N THR A 50 -7.34 -37.20 -24.45
CA THR A 50 -7.78 -35.82 -24.28
C THR A 50 -6.57 -34.90 -24.26
N THR A 51 -6.57 -33.93 -25.17
CA THR A 51 -5.65 -32.81 -25.22
C THR A 51 -5.51 -32.18 -23.84
N HIS A 52 -4.29 -32.13 -23.31
CA HIS A 52 -3.96 -31.36 -22.11
C HIS A 52 -4.22 -29.88 -22.37
N ILE A 53 -5.44 -29.43 -22.09
CA ILE A 53 -5.70 -28.02 -21.80
C ILE A 53 -5.21 -27.83 -20.36
N PRO A 54 -4.12 -27.10 -20.10
CA PRO A 54 -3.74 -26.80 -18.73
C PRO A 54 -4.88 -25.96 -18.14
N TYR A 55 -5.60 -26.51 -17.17
CA TYR A 55 -6.44 -25.71 -16.30
C TYR A 55 -5.53 -24.68 -15.64
N ILE A 56 -5.57 -23.43 -16.11
CA ILE A 56 -4.92 -22.31 -15.46
C ILE A 56 -5.66 -22.13 -14.15
N CYS A 57 -5.09 -22.65 -13.06
CA CYS A 57 -5.59 -22.35 -11.73
C CYS A 57 -5.20 -20.89 -11.46
N SER A 58 -6.18 -19.98 -11.52
CA SER A 58 -5.97 -18.58 -11.15
C SER A 58 -5.51 -18.51 -9.69
N HIS A 59 -4.57 -17.62 -9.38
CA HIS A 59 -4.13 -17.41 -8.00
C HIS A 59 -5.32 -16.97 -7.13
N PRO A 60 -5.32 -17.28 -5.82
CA PRO A 60 -6.42 -16.86 -4.96
C PRO A 60 -6.51 -15.32 -4.92
N PRO A 61 -7.72 -14.75 -4.75
CA PRO A 61 -7.88 -13.31 -4.58
C PRO A 61 -7.03 -12.79 -3.42
N VAL A 62 -6.42 -11.62 -3.56
CA VAL A 62 -5.48 -11.07 -2.57
C VAL A 62 -5.94 -9.70 -2.08
N VAL A 63 -5.94 -9.55 -0.75
CA VAL A 63 -6.01 -8.26 -0.08
C VAL A 63 -4.64 -7.92 0.46
N PHE A 64 -4.01 -6.90 -0.11
CA PHE A 64 -2.77 -6.35 0.43
C PHE A 64 -3.05 -5.03 1.16
N LEU A 65 -3.00 -5.08 2.49
CA LEU A 65 -2.98 -3.85 3.30
C LEU A 65 -1.60 -3.21 3.20
N LYS A 66 -1.54 -2.14 2.43
CA LYS A 66 -0.33 -1.38 2.19
C LYS A 66 -0.08 -0.37 3.31
N THR A 67 0.89 -0.67 4.19
CA THR A 67 1.34 0.25 5.25
C THR A 67 2.35 1.26 4.72
N HIS A 68 2.40 2.43 5.34
CA HIS A 68 3.24 3.54 4.93
C HIS A 68 4.72 3.30 5.26
N ARG A 69 5.58 3.52 4.26
CA ARG A 69 7.06 3.55 4.40
C ARG A 69 7.72 2.24 4.87
N THR A 70 7.06 1.12 4.63
CA THR A 70 7.54 -0.24 4.96
C THR A 70 8.18 -0.98 3.78
N GLY A 71 8.27 -0.36 2.59
CA GLY A 71 8.70 -1.04 1.35
C GLY A 71 7.52 -1.58 0.52
N SER A 72 6.30 -1.25 0.93
CA SER A 72 5.04 -1.76 0.39
C SER A 72 4.77 -1.41 -1.08
N SER A 73 5.34 -0.31 -1.63
CA SER A 73 5.29 -0.02 -3.07
C SER A 73 5.96 -1.10 -3.94
N THR A 74 6.99 -1.76 -3.42
CA THR A 74 7.67 -2.86 -4.14
C THR A 74 6.77 -4.09 -4.22
N VAL A 75 6.14 -4.46 -3.11
CA VAL A 75 5.16 -5.57 -3.06
C VAL A 75 3.96 -5.27 -3.95
N GLN A 76 3.45 -4.05 -3.93
CA GLN A 76 2.35 -3.63 -4.79
C GLN A 76 2.72 -3.77 -6.28
N ASN A 77 3.95 -3.42 -6.68
CA ASN A 77 4.40 -3.64 -8.07
C ASN A 77 4.43 -5.13 -8.44
N ILE A 78 4.85 -6.03 -7.54
CA ILE A 78 4.77 -7.48 -7.76
C ILE A 78 3.31 -7.90 -8.01
N LEU A 79 2.38 -7.46 -7.17
CA LEU A 79 0.94 -7.78 -7.31
C LEU A 79 0.32 -7.15 -8.57
N PHE A 80 0.75 -5.95 -8.96
CA PHE A 80 0.33 -5.30 -10.21
C PHE A 80 0.81 -6.08 -11.43
N ARG A 81 2.06 -6.55 -11.45
CA ARG A 81 2.58 -7.42 -12.52
C ARG A 81 1.85 -8.75 -12.58
N LEU A 82 1.56 -9.35 -11.42
CA LEU A 82 0.78 -10.58 -11.31
C LEU A 82 -0.62 -10.40 -11.91
N GLY A 83 -1.35 -9.37 -11.47
CA GLY A 83 -2.70 -9.11 -11.98
C GLY A 83 -2.71 -8.69 -13.44
N GLU A 84 -1.70 -7.96 -13.93
CA GLU A 84 -1.59 -7.62 -15.35
C GLU A 84 -1.40 -8.86 -16.22
N ARG A 85 -0.57 -9.82 -15.77
CA ARG A 85 -0.30 -11.09 -16.44
C ARG A 85 -1.55 -11.97 -16.53
N GLU A 86 -2.34 -11.98 -15.46
CA GLU A 86 -3.51 -12.85 -15.32
C GLU A 86 -4.82 -12.21 -15.76
N SER A 87 -4.76 -10.95 -16.21
CA SER A 87 -5.95 -10.14 -16.51
C SER A 87 -6.93 -10.12 -15.31
N ALA A 88 -6.37 -10.01 -14.10
CA ALA A 88 -7.11 -10.01 -12.85
C ALA A 88 -7.95 -8.74 -12.70
N THR A 89 -9.10 -8.85 -12.03
CA THR A 89 -9.99 -7.72 -11.75
C THR A 89 -9.55 -7.01 -10.47
N PHE A 90 -9.10 -5.77 -10.59
CA PHE A 90 -8.64 -4.94 -9.49
C PHE A 90 -9.79 -4.15 -8.85
N ALA A 91 -9.84 -4.16 -7.52
CA ALA A 91 -10.61 -3.23 -6.73
C ALA A 91 -9.84 -1.90 -6.63
N PHE A 92 -10.14 -0.96 -7.53
CA PHE A 92 -9.54 0.37 -7.53
C PHE A 92 -10.37 1.38 -6.74
N PRO A 93 -9.76 2.45 -6.18
CA PRO A 93 -10.52 3.52 -5.54
C PRO A 93 -11.25 4.40 -6.57
N SER A 94 -12.49 4.77 -6.28
CA SER A 94 -13.39 5.44 -7.24
C SER A 94 -13.07 6.90 -7.57
N ARG A 95 -12.10 7.52 -6.88
CA ARG A 95 -11.84 8.97 -6.99
C ARG A 95 -10.37 9.35 -7.09
N THR A 96 -9.49 8.53 -6.53
CA THR A 96 -8.06 8.84 -6.39
C THR A 96 -7.25 7.54 -6.42
N TYR A 97 -5.93 7.62 -6.23
CA TYR A 97 -5.05 6.45 -6.11
C TYR A 97 -5.18 5.69 -4.78
N GLN A 98 -5.90 6.27 -3.81
CA GLN A 98 -6.09 5.74 -2.45
C GLN A 98 -7.57 5.71 -2.03
N PHE A 99 -7.93 4.83 -1.10
CA PHE A 99 -9.30 4.67 -0.61
C PHE A 99 -9.67 5.72 0.45
N ASN A 100 -9.84 6.97 0.01
CA ASN A 100 -10.27 8.12 0.83
C ASN A 100 -9.52 8.27 2.17
N TYR A 101 -8.23 7.99 2.15
CA TYR A 101 -7.35 8.11 3.32
C TYR A 101 -7.33 9.57 3.81
N PRO A 102 -7.40 9.85 5.13
CA PRO A 102 -7.15 8.97 6.28
C PRO A 102 -8.39 8.32 6.92
N ASP A 103 -9.56 8.39 6.28
CA ASP A 103 -10.76 7.73 6.78
C ASP A 103 -10.60 6.21 6.76
N ARG A 104 -11.25 5.53 7.70
CA ARG A 104 -11.34 4.05 7.66
C ARG A 104 -12.01 3.62 6.36
N PHE A 105 -11.48 2.55 5.76
CA PHE A 105 -11.94 1.97 4.51
C PHE A 105 -13.44 1.70 4.56
N ARG A 106 -14.12 1.96 3.45
CA ARG A 106 -15.53 1.65 3.23
C ARG A 106 -15.68 1.02 1.87
N ALA A 107 -16.59 0.06 1.74
CA ALA A 107 -16.86 -0.57 0.44
C ALA A 107 -17.24 0.44 -0.64
N THR A 108 -17.89 1.55 -0.25
CA THR A 108 -18.27 2.67 -1.14
C THR A 108 -17.08 3.47 -1.70
N PHE A 109 -15.85 3.21 -1.24
CA PHE A 109 -14.65 3.86 -1.77
C PHE A 109 -14.07 3.11 -2.97
N VAL A 110 -14.54 1.88 -3.22
CA VAL A 110 -14.16 1.07 -4.38
C VAL A 110 -14.99 1.50 -5.58
N ASP A 111 -14.38 1.52 -6.75
CA ASP A 111 -15.09 1.72 -8.01
C ASP A 111 -15.98 0.53 -8.35
N GLU A 112 -16.83 0.70 -9.35
CA GLU A 112 -17.77 -0.32 -9.78
C GLU A 112 -17.03 -1.58 -10.28
N LEU A 113 -17.63 -2.75 -10.05
CA LEU A 113 -17.11 -3.99 -10.58
C LEU A 113 -17.20 -3.94 -12.12
N PRO A 114 -16.10 -4.16 -12.86
CA PRO A 114 -16.13 -4.13 -14.33
C PRO A 114 -17.16 -5.12 -14.91
N GLU A 115 -17.81 -4.74 -16.00
CA GLU A 115 -18.80 -5.60 -16.66
C GLU A 115 -18.17 -6.93 -17.07
N GLY A 116 -18.90 -8.03 -16.83
CA GLY A 116 -18.40 -9.39 -17.08
C GLY A 116 -17.54 -9.98 -15.97
N SER A 117 -17.14 -9.18 -14.97
CA SER A 117 -16.52 -9.70 -13.74
C SER A 117 -17.60 -10.12 -12.73
N SER A 118 -17.34 -11.20 -12.00
CA SER A 118 -18.21 -11.66 -10.90
C SER A 118 -17.70 -11.27 -9.51
N GLN A 119 -16.42 -10.91 -9.41
CA GLN A 119 -15.74 -10.54 -8.17
C GLN A 119 -14.47 -9.73 -8.46
N PHE A 120 -13.87 -9.16 -7.41
CA PHE A 120 -12.52 -8.60 -7.45
C PHE A 120 -11.49 -9.66 -7.04
N ASP A 121 -10.36 -9.67 -7.73
CA ASP A 121 -9.23 -10.56 -7.48
C ASP A 121 -8.12 -9.86 -6.69
N LEU A 122 -7.92 -8.56 -6.87
CA LEU A 122 -6.82 -7.82 -6.22
C LEU A 122 -7.28 -6.51 -5.60
N LEU A 123 -7.04 -6.34 -4.29
CA LEU A 123 -7.22 -5.09 -3.57
C LEU A 123 -5.90 -4.71 -2.91
N CYS A 124 -5.18 -3.73 -3.49
CA CYS A 124 -3.82 -3.39 -3.07
C CYS A 124 -3.48 -1.88 -3.15
N SER A 125 -4.49 -1.01 -3.21
CA SER A 125 -4.30 0.45 -3.02
C SER A 125 -4.26 0.83 -1.53
N HIS A 126 -3.63 1.97 -1.22
CA HIS A 126 -3.56 2.47 0.15
C HIS A 126 -4.95 2.69 0.77
N MET A 127 -5.12 2.22 2.01
CA MET A 127 -6.31 2.41 2.84
C MET A 127 -5.92 2.49 4.31
N ARG A 128 -6.84 2.97 5.14
CA ARG A 128 -6.86 2.66 6.57
C ARG A 128 -7.80 1.50 6.80
N LEU A 129 -7.32 0.39 7.37
CA LEU A 129 -8.05 -0.87 7.43
C LEU A 129 -9.40 -0.74 8.16
N ASP A 130 -10.42 -1.32 7.56
CA ASP A 130 -11.63 -1.78 8.25
C ASP A 130 -11.97 -3.18 7.72
N LEU A 131 -11.66 -4.22 8.50
CA LEU A 131 -11.82 -5.62 8.08
C LEU A 131 -13.26 -5.96 7.68
N ARG A 132 -14.26 -5.32 8.31
CA ARG A 132 -15.68 -5.62 8.02
C ARG A 132 -16.06 -5.07 6.66
N GLU A 133 -15.56 -3.88 6.32
CA GLU A 133 -15.81 -3.25 5.02
C GLU A 133 -15.04 -3.94 3.89
N VAL A 134 -13.80 -4.36 4.13
CA VAL A 134 -13.01 -5.11 3.13
C VAL A 134 -13.69 -6.43 2.76
N ARG A 135 -14.25 -7.15 3.75
CA ARG A 135 -14.99 -8.41 3.53
C ARG A 135 -16.30 -8.26 2.75
N LYS A 136 -16.79 -7.03 2.53
CA LYS A 136 -17.94 -6.77 1.64
C LYS A 136 -17.53 -6.67 0.17
N VAL A 137 -16.26 -6.37 -0.08
CA VAL A 137 -15.71 -6.13 -1.42
C VAL A 137 -15.06 -7.40 -1.95
N MET A 138 -14.23 -8.04 -1.12
CA MET A 138 -13.40 -9.16 -1.52
C MET A 138 -14.07 -10.50 -1.19
N PRO A 139 -13.87 -11.54 -2.02
CA PRO A 139 -14.48 -12.85 -1.82
C PRO A 139 -13.98 -13.50 -0.52
N GLN A 140 -14.77 -14.43 0.02
CA GLN A 140 -14.53 -15.02 1.35
C GLN A 140 -13.20 -15.80 1.44
N ASN A 141 -12.72 -16.36 0.33
CA ASN A 141 -11.47 -17.09 0.24
C ASN A 141 -10.25 -16.19 -0.06
N ALA A 142 -10.40 -14.86 0.02
CA ALA A 142 -9.29 -13.94 -0.24
C ALA A 142 -8.17 -14.10 0.80
N VAL A 143 -6.93 -14.09 0.32
CA VAL A 143 -5.73 -14.13 1.14
C VAL A 143 -5.36 -12.72 1.57
N PHE A 144 -5.29 -12.50 2.88
CA PHE A 144 -4.94 -11.19 3.47
C PHE A 144 -3.46 -11.15 3.82
N ILE A 145 -2.77 -10.15 3.28
CA ILE A 145 -1.35 -9.92 3.51
C ILE A 145 -1.08 -8.45 3.86
N THR A 146 0.01 -8.21 4.60
CA THR A 146 0.52 -6.87 4.89
C THR A 146 2.03 -6.91 5.11
N LEU A 147 2.64 -5.76 5.32
CA LEU A 147 4.08 -5.60 5.53
C LEU A 147 4.30 -4.66 6.71
N LEU A 148 5.12 -5.06 7.67
CA LEU A 148 5.58 -4.21 8.77
C LEU A 148 7.09 -3.99 8.65
N ARG A 149 7.59 -2.97 9.35
CA ARG A 149 9.00 -2.60 9.38
C ARG A 149 9.34 -2.04 10.75
N ASP A 150 10.61 -2.15 11.15
CA ASP A 150 11.10 -1.55 12.39
C ASP A 150 10.51 -0.14 12.64
N PRO A 151 9.86 0.11 13.80
CA PRO A 151 9.15 1.36 14.07
C PRO A 151 10.04 2.61 14.03
N ILE A 152 11.32 2.48 14.37
CA ILE A 152 12.26 3.61 14.33
C ILE A 152 12.49 4.03 12.87
N LYS A 153 12.87 3.07 12.01
CA LYS A 153 13.09 3.32 10.60
C LYS A 153 11.82 3.77 9.89
N THR A 154 10.67 3.21 10.27
CA THR A 154 9.37 3.58 9.72
C THR A 154 9.04 5.02 10.07
N PHE A 155 9.14 5.40 11.35
CA PHE A 155 8.79 6.74 11.78
C PHE A 155 9.73 7.82 11.22
N GLU A 156 11.04 7.57 11.17
CA GLU A 156 11.99 8.49 10.50
C GLU A 156 11.60 8.71 9.04
N SER A 157 11.27 7.63 8.33
CA SER A 157 10.89 7.74 6.93
C SER A 157 9.52 8.38 6.73
N VAL A 158 8.55 8.14 7.61
CA VAL A 158 7.23 8.78 7.60
C VAL A 158 7.38 10.27 7.86
N PHE A 159 8.14 10.64 8.90
CA PHE A 159 8.42 12.04 9.21
C PHE A 159 9.02 12.75 8.01
N GLY A 160 10.14 12.23 7.49
CA GLY A 160 10.85 12.83 6.36
C GLY A 160 9.98 12.96 5.11
N TYR A 161 9.24 11.91 4.73
CA TYR A 161 8.43 11.92 3.52
C TYR A 161 7.18 12.82 3.62
N TYR A 162 6.54 12.84 4.80
CA TYR A 162 5.30 13.58 5.04
C TYR A 162 5.50 14.89 5.80
N THR A 163 6.75 15.39 5.88
CA THR A 163 7.09 16.60 6.65
C THR A 163 6.20 17.80 6.26
N SER A 164 5.86 17.94 4.98
CA SER A 164 5.07 19.07 4.48
C SER A 164 3.55 18.86 4.50
N THR A 165 3.08 17.62 4.69
CA THR A 165 1.67 17.26 4.46
C THR A 165 0.95 16.80 5.73
N VAL A 166 1.68 16.25 6.71
CA VAL A 166 1.12 15.93 8.03
C VAL A 166 1.18 17.19 8.91
N PRO A 167 0.04 17.71 9.42
CA PRO A 167 -0.01 18.99 10.14
C PRO A 167 0.96 19.10 11.32
N ALA A 168 1.09 18.03 12.12
CA ALA A 168 2.01 17.97 13.24
C ALA A 168 3.48 18.14 12.80
N PHE A 169 3.90 17.43 11.75
CA PHE A 169 5.26 17.51 11.23
C PHE A 169 5.54 18.87 10.58
N PHE A 170 4.58 19.41 9.83
CA PHE A 170 4.69 20.73 9.22
C PHE A 170 4.88 21.82 10.29
N THR A 171 4.16 21.72 11.40
CA THR A 171 4.30 22.67 12.52
C THR A 171 5.64 22.52 13.22
N ALA A 172 6.13 21.29 13.45
CA ALA A 172 7.47 21.07 13.99
C ALA A 172 8.57 21.60 13.04
N ARG A 173 8.42 21.44 11.72
CA ARG A 173 9.33 22.03 10.72
C ARG A 173 9.41 23.55 10.84
N ARG A 174 8.27 24.22 10.99
CA ARG A 174 8.23 25.68 11.19
C ARG A 174 8.89 26.11 12.50
N ALA A 175 8.66 25.38 13.58
CA ALA A 175 9.31 25.65 14.86
C ALA A 175 10.84 25.49 14.76
N ALA A 176 11.29 24.42 14.11
CA ALA A 176 12.72 24.13 13.94
C ALA A 176 13.49 25.18 13.14
N ALA A 177 12.84 25.88 12.21
CA ALA A 177 13.45 26.98 11.47
C ALA A 177 14.00 28.09 12.38
N ASN A 178 13.47 28.23 13.61
CA ASN A 178 13.89 29.22 14.58
C ASN A 178 14.91 28.69 15.61
N GLU A 179 15.15 27.37 15.68
CA GLU A 179 15.93 26.72 16.75
C GLU A 179 17.30 26.18 16.29
N GLY A 180 17.57 26.14 14.98
CA GLY A 180 18.82 25.57 14.46
C GLY A 180 18.96 24.05 14.65
N LYS A 181 17.86 23.36 15.01
CA LYS A 181 17.75 21.90 15.13
C LYS A 181 17.06 21.31 13.90
N SER A 182 17.18 19.99 13.71
CA SER A 182 16.36 19.29 12.72
C SER A 182 14.88 19.28 13.15
N ALA A 183 13.97 19.32 12.17
CA ALA A 183 12.52 19.28 12.41
C ALA A 183 12.10 18.03 13.21
N LEU A 184 12.72 16.89 12.92
CA LEU A 184 12.48 15.64 13.65
C LEU A 184 12.93 15.75 15.11
N SER A 185 14.09 16.36 15.38
CA SER A 185 14.55 16.57 16.77
C SER A 185 13.59 17.47 17.54
N VAL A 186 13.14 18.58 16.94
CA VAL A 186 12.18 19.50 17.57
C VAL A 186 10.85 18.80 17.86
N PHE A 187 10.37 17.99 16.92
CA PHE A 187 9.17 17.17 17.14
C PHE A 187 9.36 16.20 18.31
N LEU A 188 10.45 15.43 18.32
CA LEU A 188 10.70 14.40 19.34
C LEU A 188 11.01 14.97 20.74
N ASP A 189 11.44 16.22 20.84
CA ASP A 189 11.65 16.89 22.13
C ASP A 189 10.31 17.18 22.84
N SER A 190 9.21 17.37 22.11
CA SER A 190 7.88 17.67 22.69
C SER A 190 6.73 17.30 21.73
N PRO A 191 6.54 16.01 21.38
CA PRO A 191 5.63 15.62 20.31
C PRO A 191 4.16 15.93 20.59
N GLU A 192 3.76 15.97 21.87
CA GLU A 192 2.42 16.27 22.37
C GLU A 192 2.00 17.73 22.11
N ILE A 193 2.95 18.64 21.88
CA ILE A 193 2.65 20.03 21.50
C ILE A 193 2.20 20.09 20.03
N PHE A 194 2.72 19.18 19.20
CA PHE A 194 2.48 19.17 17.76
C PHE A 194 1.34 18.24 17.35
N TRP A 195 1.15 17.15 18.08
CA TRP A 195 0.19 16.11 17.73
C TRP A 195 -1.14 16.28 18.44
N ASP A 196 -2.17 16.60 17.65
CA ASP A 196 -3.57 16.55 18.06
C ASP A 196 -4.27 15.36 17.37
N PRO A 197 -4.84 14.39 18.12
CA PRO A 197 -5.61 13.28 17.54
C PRO A 197 -6.92 13.69 16.85
N GLN A 198 -7.46 14.88 17.13
CA GLN A 198 -8.67 15.39 16.49
C GLN A 198 -8.39 16.11 15.17
N GLU A 199 -7.14 16.51 14.93
CA GLU A 199 -6.74 17.17 13.69
C GLU A 199 -6.72 16.16 12.53
N PRO A 200 -7.56 16.34 11.50
CA PRO A 200 -7.55 15.46 10.33
C PRO A 200 -6.16 15.42 9.68
N GLY A 201 -5.69 14.22 9.33
CA GLY A 201 -4.37 14.04 8.70
C GLY A 201 -3.19 13.86 9.66
N ASN A 202 -3.38 14.01 10.98
CA ASN A 202 -2.35 13.70 11.98
C ASN A 202 -2.20 12.20 12.30
N GLY A 203 -2.94 11.32 11.64
CA GLY A 203 -2.91 9.87 11.88
C GLY A 203 -1.50 9.26 11.81
N LEU A 204 -0.70 9.70 10.82
CA LEU A 204 0.67 9.21 10.62
C LEU A 204 1.69 9.79 11.60
N ALA A 205 1.33 10.82 12.37
CA ALA A 205 2.24 11.45 13.31
C ALA A 205 2.43 10.67 14.61
N LYS A 206 1.64 9.62 14.85
CA LYS A 206 1.79 8.73 16.01
C LYS A 206 1.31 7.32 15.68
N ASN A 207 2.17 6.32 15.91
CA ASN A 207 1.94 4.91 15.61
C ASN A 207 1.40 4.69 14.17
N PRO A 208 2.14 5.10 13.12
CA PRO A 208 1.66 5.07 11.74
C PRO A 208 1.23 3.66 11.27
N MET A 209 1.93 2.59 11.64
CA MET A 209 1.54 1.23 11.21
C MET A 209 0.25 0.77 11.89
N SER A 210 0.11 1.05 13.19
CA SER A 210 -1.13 0.82 13.94
C SER A 210 -2.29 1.63 13.35
N PHE A 211 -2.02 2.87 12.94
CA PHE A 211 -3.02 3.72 12.30
C PHE A 211 -3.49 3.12 10.97
N ASP A 212 -2.58 2.69 10.10
CA ASP A 212 -2.88 2.01 8.83
C ASP A 212 -3.68 0.71 9.04
N MET A 213 -3.35 -0.06 10.07
CA MET A 213 -4.10 -1.26 10.49
C MET A 213 -5.47 -0.96 11.10
N GLY A 214 -5.89 0.31 11.14
CA GLY A 214 -7.18 0.72 11.65
C GLY A 214 -7.27 0.73 13.17
N LEU A 215 -6.19 0.45 13.89
CA LEU A 215 -6.18 0.42 15.36
C LEU A 215 -6.32 1.83 15.96
N ASN A 216 -6.60 1.88 17.27
CA ASN A 216 -6.54 3.13 18.02
C ASN A 216 -5.08 3.51 18.26
N ASN A 217 -4.56 4.45 17.48
CA ASN A 217 -3.17 4.87 17.50
C ASN A 217 -2.80 5.86 18.63
N GLN A 218 -3.74 6.21 19.52
CA GLN A 218 -3.53 7.26 20.53
C GLN A 218 -2.87 6.74 21.81
N LYS A 219 -3.40 5.63 22.35
CA LYS A 219 -2.94 5.02 23.61
C LYS A 219 -3.25 3.53 23.67
N TRP A 220 -2.42 2.82 24.42
CA TRP A 220 -2.74 1.46 24.84
C TRP A 220 -4.01 1.50 25.71
N ASN A 221 -4.92 0.58 25.46
CA ASN A 221 -6.18 0.45 26.18
C ASN A 221 -6.48 -1.06 26.37
N GLY A 222 -7.60 -1.38 27.00
CA GLY A 222 -7.98 -2.76 27.28
C GLY A 222 -8.36 -3.62 26.06
N SER A 223 -8.52 -3.06 24.85
CA SER A 223 -8.90 -3.81 23.64
C SER A 223 -7.72 -4.30 22.81
N TRP A 224 -6.50 -3.86 23.12
CA TRP A 224 -5.31 -4.17 22.32
C TRP A 224 -5.03 -5.67 22.17
N PRO A 225 -5.13 -6.50 23.21
CA PRO A 225 -4.96 -7.95 23.06
C PRO A 225 -5.96 -8.56 22.07
N GLU A 226 -7.24 -8.18 22.16
CA GLU A 226 -8.30 -8.65 21.27
C GLU A 226 -8.14 -8.09 19.85
N ASP A 227 -7.65 -6.86 19.71
CA ASP A 227 -7.38 -6.23 18.42
C ASP A 227 -6.19 -6.93 17.72
N LEU A 228 -5.12 -7.26 18.46
CA LEU A 228 -3.98 -8.03 17.92
C LEU A 228 -4.40 -9.44 17.50
N ALA A 229 -5.20 -10.13 18.33
CA ALA A 229 -5.71 -11.46 18.00
C ALA A 229 -6.58 -11.44 16.73
N GLN A 230 -7.44 -10.43 16.57
CA GLN A 230 -8.23 -10.26 15.34
C GLN A 230 -7.37 -10.02 14.10
N LEU A 231 -6.26 -9.27 14.23
CA LEU A 231 -5.32 -9.07 13.13
C LEU A 231 -4.56 -10.36 12.80
N GLU A 232 -4.08 -11.08 13.82
CA GLU A 232 -3.42 -12.38 13.63
C GLU A 232 -4.33 -13.39 12.94
N GLU A 233 -5.60 -13.46 13.33
CA GLU A 233 -6.60 -14.33 12.70
C GLU A 233 -6.91 -13.89 11.25
N ALA A 234 -6.97 -12.58 10.99
CA ALA A 234 -7.33 -12.07 9.67
C ALA A 234 -6.19 -12.21 8.64
N PHE A 235 -4.94 -11.91 9.03
CA PHE A 235 -3.81 -11.88 8.11
C PHE A 235 -3.15 -13.25 7.97
N HIS A 236 -3.18 -13.77 6.75
CA HIS A 236 -2.54 -15.04 6.41
C HIS A 236 -1.01 -14.92 6.49
N LEU A 237 -0.47 -13.76 6.12
CA LEU A 237 0.94 -13.42 6.23
C LEU A 237 1.14 -11.93 6.57
N VAL A 238 1.83 -11.67 7.67
CA VAL A 238 2.39 -10.34 7.98
C VAL A 238 3.89 -10.40 7.68
N MET A 239 4.28 -9.77 6.58
CA MET A 239 5.67 -9.72 6.13
C MET A 239 6.48 -8.74 6.97
N ILE A 240 7.81 -8.94 7.03
CA ILE A 240 8.75 -8.08 7.78
C ILE A 240 9.80 -7.51 6.81
N ALA A 241 9.87 -6.19 6.72
CA ALA A 241 10.75 -5.51 5.76
C ALA A 241 12.24 -5.75 6.00
N GLU A 242 12.65 -5.97 7.25
CA GLU A 242 14.01 -6.41 7.61
C GLU A 242 14.37 -7.80 7.05
N HIS A 243 13.36 -8.62 6.75
CA HIS A 243 13.44 -9.98 6.21
C HIS A 243 12.66 -10.05 4.89
N PHE A 244 12.91 -9.09 3.99
CA PHE A 244 12.10 -8.88 2.80
C PHE A 244 12.15 -10.07 1.83
N ASP A 245 13.33 -10.66 1.62
CA ASP A 245 13.48 -11.81 0.73
C ASP A 245 12.79 -13.05 1.31
N GLU A 246 12.95 -13.31 2.62
CA GLU A 246 12.21 -14.36 3.33
C GLU A 246 10.69 -14.14 3.24
N SER A 247 10.26 -12.90 3.41
CA SER A 247 8.86 -12.50 3.32
C SER A 247 8.27 -12.79 1.94
N LEU A 248 9.02 -12.49 0.88
CA LEU A 248 8.58 -12.78 -0.49
C LEU A 248 8.54 -14.27 -0.79
N VAL A 249 9.48 -15.07 -0.27
CA VAL A 249 9.43 -16.54 -0.41
C VAL A 249 8.18 -17.10 0.27
N LEU A 250 7.88 -16.67 1.49
CA LEU A 250 6.66 -17.09 2.20
C LEU A 250 5.40 -16.63 1.46
N LEU A 251 5.40 -15.42 0.89
CA LEU A 251 4.32 -14.93 0.04
C LEU A 251 4.14 -15.81 -1.21
N GLY A 252 5.25 -16.19 -1.86
CA GLY A 252 5.24 -17.07 -3.02
C GLY A 252 4.65 -18.43 -2.71
N ALA A 253 5.07 -19.04 -1.61
CA ALA A 253 4.52 -20.31 -1.14
C ALA A 253 3.02 -20.21 -0.82
N LEU A 254 2.59 -19.09 -0.23
CA LEU A 254 1.19 -18.84 0.13
C LEU A 254 0.29 -18.68 -1.11
N LEU A 255 0.80 -18.04 -2.16
CA LEU A 255 0.02 -17.76 -3.37
C LEU A 255 0.23 -18.81 -4.48
N GLY A 256 1.27 -19.63 -4.42
CA GLY A 256 1.67 -20.53 -5.50
C GLY A 256 2.53 -19.88 -6.58
N LEU A 257 3.20 -18.76 -6.25
CA LEU A 257 4.05 -18.02 -7.19
C LEU A 257 5.44 -18.60 -7.30
N LYS A 258 6.05 -18.45 -8.48
CA LYS A 258 7.45 -18.81 -8.71
C LYS A 258 8.38 -17.66 -8.31
N HIS A 259 9.64 -17.97 -8.04
CA HIS A 259 10.67 -16.97 -7.74
C HIS A 259 10.82 -15.91 -8.85
N GLU A 260 10.61 -16.29 -10.11
CA GLU A 260 10.61 -15.40 -11.27
C GLU A 260 9.55 -14.28 -11.15
N ASP A 261 8.39 -14.61 -10.60
CA ASP A 261 7.26 -13.70 -10.43
C ASP A 261 7.50 -12.73 -9.26
N LEU A 262 8.27 -13.18 -8.27
CA LEU A 262 8.62 -12.42 -7.07
C LEU A 262 9.85 -11.54 -7.24
N ALA A 263 10.66 -11.76 -8.28
CA ALA A 263 11.83 -10.94 -8.58
C ALA A 263 11.42 -9.46 -8.64
N TYR A 264 12.21 -8.56 -8.04
CA TYR A 264 11.78 -7.19 -7.78
C TYR A 264 12.88 -6.15 -7.95
N LEU A 265 12.49 -4.89 -8.12
CA LEU A 265 13.36 -3.73 -7.93
C LEU A 265 12.79 -2.90 -6.78
N ARG A 266 13.65 -2.32 -5.95
CA ARG A 266 13.19 -1.53 -4.80
C ARG A 266 12.61 -0.21 -5.29
N LEU A 267 11.32 0.00 -5.10
CA LEU A 267 10.63 1.21 -5.53
C LEU A 267 10.41 2.20 -4.38
N ASN A 268 10.24 3.48 -4.73
CA ASN A 268 10.01 4.58 -3.78
C ASN A 268 11.16 4.74 -2.75
N VAL A 269 12.38 4.53 -3.22
CA VAL A 269 13.62 4.66 -2.43
C VAL A 269 13.99 6.13 -2.29
N ARG A 270 14.28 6.58 -1.08
CA ARG A 270 14.82 7.93 -0.84
C ARG A 270 16.30 7.94 -1.19
N ALA A 271 16.76 9.05 -1.79
CA ALA A 271 18.18 9.32 -1.93
C ALA A 271 18.89 9.24 -0.55
N GLY A 272 20.13 8.75 -0.50
CA GLY A 272 20.85 8.57 0.76
C GLY A 272 20.96 9.84 1.60
N ASN A 273 21.12 11.00 0.96
CA ASN A 273 21.15 12.32 1.63
C ASN A 273 19.81 12.77 2.22
N SER A 274 18.71 12.07 1.91
CA SER A 274 17.35 12.33 2.41
C SER A 274 16.98 11.41 3.57
N VAL A 275 17.92 10.60 4.07
CA VAL A 275 17.75 9.70 5.23
C VAL A 275 18.47 10.32 6.42
N THR A 276 17.76 10.43 7.54
CA THR A 276 18.35 10.95 8.78
C THR A 276 18.85 9.78 9.63
N GLU A 277 20.15 9.77 9.95
CA GLU A 277 20.67 8.85 10.96
C GLU A 277 20.26 9.32 12.36
N LEU A 278 19.70 8.42 13.16
CA LEU A 278 19.21 8.72 14.51
C LEU A 278 20.17 8.16 15.54
N ASP A 279 20.63 9.02 16.46
CA ASP A 279 21.36 8.59 17.64
C ASP A 279 20.48 7.78 18.61
N GLU A 280 21.10 7.12 19.59
CA GLU A 280 20.42 6.25 20.56
C GLU A 280 19.31 6.98 21.34
N ASN A 281 19.50 8.27 21.64
CA ASN A 281 18.54 9.07 22.38
C ASN A 281 17.30 9.39 21.52
N MET A 282 17.51 9.77 20.26
CA MET A 282 16.42 9.96 19.30
C MET A 282 15.67 8.66 19.04
N GLN A 283 16.37 7.53 18.90
CA GLN A 283 15.74 6.21 18.76
C GLN A 283 14.86 5.86 19.96
N ALA A 284 15.33 6.12 21.19
CA ALA A 284 14.54 5.90 22.40
C ALA A 284 13.28 6.79 22.43
N LYS A 285 13.39 8.07 22.03
CA LYS A 285 12.24 8.98 21.91
C LYS A 285 11.23 8.48 20.88
N VAL A 286 11.69 8.01 19.71
CA VAL A 286 10.82 7.46 18.66
C VAL A 286 10.08 6.22 19.16
N ARG A 287 10.75 5.30 19.85
CA ARG A 287 10.11 4.11 20.45
C ARG A 287 9.09 4.49 21.51
N SER A 288 9.43 5.44 22.39
CA SER A 288 8.52 5.91 23.44
C SER A 288 7.27 6.57 22.85
N TRP A 289 7.42 7.38 21.81
CA TRP A 289 6.31 8.05 21.14
C TRP A 289 5.43 7.06 20.36
N ASN A 290 6.05 6.08 19.69
CA ASN A 290 5.40 5.07 18.87
C ASN A 290 5.36 3.69 19.56
N VAL A 291 4.96 3.69 20.84
CA VAL A 291 4.95 2.46 21.66
C VAL A 291 4.05 1.36 21.08
N LEU A 292 2.94 1.72 20.43
CA LEU A 292 1.98 0.75 19.91
C LEU A 292 2.51 0.08 18.65
N ASP A 293 3.19 0.83 17.78
CA ASP A 293 3.89 0.25 16.64
C ASP A 293 5.04 -0.66 17.09
N THR A 294 5.70 -0.35 18.21
CA THR A 294 6.72 -1.22 18.79
C THR A 294 6.12 -2.54 19.25
N LEU A 295 5.03 -2.51 20.01
CA LEU A 295 4.34 -3.72 20.46
C LEU A 295 3.78 -4.55 19.29
N LEU A 296 3.19 -3.88 18.30
CA LEU A 296 2.68 -4.50 17.08
C LEU A 296 3.80 -5.22 16.31
N TYR A 297 4.92 -4.53 16.09
CA TYR A 297 6.06 -5.08 15.36
C TYR A 297 6.69 -6.25 16.11
N ASP A 298 6.95 -6.11 17.41
CA ASP A 298 7.58 -7.17 18.23
C ASP A 298 6.73 -8.45 18.27
N PHE A 299 5.39 -8.30 18.29
CA PHE A 299 4.46 -9.42 18.20
C PHE A 299 4.53 -10.11 16.83
N PHE A 300 4.36 -9.35 15.73
CA PHE A 300 4.32 -9.95 14.39
C PHE A 300 5.67 -10.45 13.89
N VAL A 301 6.80 -9.98 14.42
CA VAL A 301 8.10 -10.61 14.18
C VAL A 301 8.13 -12.05 14.73
N GLN A 302 7.55 -12.30 15.90
CA GLN A 302 7.48 -13.65 16.47
C GLN A 302 6.58 -14.54 15.60
N VAL A 303 5.37 -14.06 15.28
CA VAL A 303 4.43 -14.76 14.38
C VAL A 303 5.06 -15.06 13.02
N PHE A 304 5.84 -14.13 12.47
CA PHE A 304 6.57 -14.32 11.21
C PHE A 304 7.57 -15.47 11.30
N TRP A 305 8.38 -15.52 12.37
CA TRP A 305 9.37 -16.57 12.54
C TRP A 305 8.76 -17.94 12.86
N GLU A 306 7.59 -17.98 13.49
CA GLU A 306 6.81 -19.20 13.64
C GLU A 306 6.34 -19.74 12.29
N LYS A 307 5.83 -18.88 11.40
CA LYS A 307 5.46 -19.27 10.03
C LYS A 307 6.68 -19.70 9.21
N ALA A 308 7.81 -19.01 9.35
CA ALA A 308 9.07 -19.39 8.73
C ALA A 308 9.54 -20.79 9.20
N ALA A 309 9.41 -21.08 10.50
CA ALA A 309 9.75 -22.39 11.06
C ALA A 309 8.82 -23.49 10.53
N GLN A 310 7.52 -23.22 10.41
CA GLN A 310 6.55 -24.15 9.81
C GLN A 310 6.82 -24.43 8.32
N PHE A 311 7.27 -23.41 7.57
CA PHE A 311 7.71 -23.57 6.19
C PHE A 311 8.99 -24.39 6.06
N GLY A 312 9.86 -24.30 7.08
CA GLY A 312 11.15 -24.97 7.18
C GLY A 312 12.30 -24.00 6.91
N ILE A 313 13.13 -23.72 7.93
CA ILE A 313 14.18 -22.70 7.88
C ILE A 313 15.26 -23.00 6.81
N GLU A 314 15.69 -24.25 6.67
CA GLU A 314 16.68 -24.61 5.64
C GLU A 314 16.11 -24.49 4.22
N ARG A 315 14.82 -24.84 4.06
CA ARG A 315 14.10 -24.64 2.81
C ARG A 315 13.97 -23.15 2.47
N LEU A 316 13.55 -22.34 3.45
CA LEU A 316 13.44 -20.88 3.33
C LEU A 316 14.75 -20.27 2.85
N LYS A 317 15.86 -20.63 3.50
CA LYS A 317 17.20 -20.15 3.14
C LYS A 317 17.56 -20.51 1.70
N ALA A 318 17.30 -21.74 1.28
CA ALA A 318 17.58 -22.17 -0.10
C ALA A 318 16.72 -21.43 -1.13
N GLU A 319 15.44 -21.24 -0.87
CA GLU A 319 14.52 -20.50 -1.76
C GLU A 319 14.84 -18.99 -1.80
N VAL A 320 15.31 -18.41 -0.69
CA VAL A 320 15.80 -17.02 -0.65
C VAL A 320 17.00 -16.82 -1.57
N GLU A 321 17.96 -17.75 -1.59
CA GLU A 321 19.11 -17.64 -2.50
C GLU A 321 18.71 -17.77 -3.97
N GLN A 322 17.69 -18.59 -4.28
CA GLN A 322 17.11 -18.64 -5.63
C GLN A 322 16.43 -17.30 -5.99
N LEU A 323 15.61 -16.75 -5.11
CA LEU A 323 14.95 -15.45 -5.32
C LEU A 323 15.95 -14.33 -5.57
N LYS A 324 17.04 -14.29 -4.80
CA LYS A 324 18.12 -13.31 -4.99
C LYS A 324 18.79 -13.45 -6.35
N ALA A 325 19.05 -14.68 -6.80
CA ALA A 325 19.62 -14.93 -8.12
C ALA A 325 18.72 -14.40 -9.25
N PHE A 326 17.40 -14.70 -9.19
CA PHE A 326 16.44 -14.17 -10.16
C PHE A 326 16.35 -12.63 -10.12
N THR A 327 16.38 -12.06 -8.92
CA THR A 327 16.35 -10.60 -8.72
C THR A 327 17.59 -9.94 -9.33
N GLU A 328 18.77 -10.54 -9.17
CA GLU A 328 20.01 -10.04 -9.75
C GLU A 328 20.02 -10.18 -11.28
N ASP A 329 19.48 -11.27 -11.83
CA ASP A 329 19.33 -11.42 -13.27
C ASP A 329 18.42 -10.35 -13.87
N VAL A 330 17.30 -10.04 -13.20
CA VAL A 330 16.41 -8.94 -13.60
C VAL A 330 17.13 -7.60 -13.50
N ARG A 331 17.88 -7.35 -12.42
CA ARG A 331 18.66 -6.13 -12.25
C ARG A 331 19.68 -5.95 -13.38
N ARG A 332 20.48 -6.98 -13.65
CA ARG A 332 21.49 -6.99 -14.72
C ARG A 332 20.89 -6.79 -16.10
N LYS A 333 19.71 -7.37 -16.36
CA LYS A 333 19.00 -7.23 -17.64
C LYS A 333 18.40 -5.84 -17.82
N CYS A 334 17.81 -5.29 -16.77
CA CYS A 334 16.91 -4.14 -16.90
C CYS A 334 17.52 -2.81 -16.49
N VAL A 335 18.51 -2.78 -15.60
CA VAL A 335 18.99 -1.54 -14.95
C VAL A 335 20.36 -1.13 -15.51
N SER A 336 20.43 0.02 -16.19
CA SER A 336 21.71 0.63 -16.59
C SER A 336 22.33 1.45 -15.46
N ARG A 337 21.50 2.25 -14.77
CA ARG A 337 21.90 3.12 -13.66
C ARG A 337 20.90 3.04 -12.51
N THR A 338 21.43 3.12 -11.30
CA THR A 338 20.67 3.05 -10.05
C THR A 338 20.70 4.40 -9.35
N GLU A 339 19.70 4.66 -8.52
CA GLU A 339 19.59 5.90 -7.74
C GLU A 339 19.59 7.16 -8.61
N VAL A 340 18.96 7.06 -9.79
CA VAL A 340 18.92 8.15 -10.75
C VAL A 340 18.00 9.26 -10.23
N PRO A 341 18.45 10.52 -10.21
CA PRO A 341 17.64 11.65 -9.77
C PRO A 341 16.39 11.85 -10.64
N PRO A 342 15.27 12.33 -10.07
CA PRO A 342 14.01 12.45 -10.80
C PRO A 342 14.05 13.34 -12.04
N LYS A 343 14.96 14.33 -12.07
CA LYS A 343 15.12 15.24 -13.21
C LYS A 343 15.77 14.57 -14.43
N GLU A 344 16.49 13.48 -14.22
CA GLU A 344 17.14 12.71 -15.29
C GLU A 344 16.28 11.53 -15.77
N LEU A 345 15.19 11.22 -15.05
CA LEU A 345 14.28 10.14 -15.39
C LEU A 345 13.25 10.58 -16.44
N GLU A 346 12.93 9.66 -17.35
CA GLU A 346 11.77 9.75 -18.23
C GLU A 346 10.47 9.91 -17.41
N ASP A 347 9.51 10.67 -17.94
CA ASP A 347 8.25 11.01 -17.24
C ASP A 347 7.50 9.76 -16.74
N LEU A 348 7.49 8.69 -17.55
CA LEU A 348 6.84 7.42 -17.22
C LEU A 348 7.45 6.75 -15.99
N LEU A 349 8.76 6.88 -15.80
CA LEU A 349 9.51 6.23 -14.72
C LEU A 349 9.85 7.17 -13.57
N ARG A 350 9.48 8.45 -13.66
CA ARG A 350 9.73 9.44 -12.62
C ARG A 350 8.82 9.20 -11.41
N PRO A 351 9.36 8.83 -10.24
CA PRO A 351 8.54 8.64 -9.06
C PRO A 351 8.01 9.97 -8.54
N TRP A 352 6.87 9.92 -7.83
CA TRP A 352 6.33 11.07 -7.11
C TRP A 352 7.39 11.68 -6.17
N GLN A 353 7.48 13.00 -6.18
CA GLN A 353 8.44 13.74 -5.37
C GLN A 353 7.76 14.46 -4.21
N THR A 354 8.48 14.57 -3.10
CA THR A 354 8.08 15.38 -1.95
C THR A 354 8.97 16.61 -1.86
N GLU A 355 8.55 17.63 -1.11
CA GLU A 355 9.37 18.83 -0.91
C GLU A 355 10.64 18.57 -0.08
N THR A 356 10.65 17.51 0.73
CA THR A 356 11.65 17.31 1.80
C THR A 356 12.49 16.05 1.65
N ALA A 357 12.04 15.08 0.84
CA ALA A 357 12.78 13.88 0.51
C ALA A 357 12.79 13.67 -1.02
N THR A 358 13.99 13.50 -1.57
CA THR A 358 14.16 13.14 -2.98
C THR A 358 13.95 11.64 -3.15
N ILE A 359 13.04 11.26 -4.05
CA ILE A 359 12.81 9.86 -4.42
C ILE A 359 13.56 9.56 -5.72
N VAL A 360 14.44 8.56 -5.67
CA VAL A 360 15.26 8.15 -6.81
C VAL A 360 14.62 7.00 -7.57
N GLY A 361 15.05 6.79 -8.81
CA GLY A 361 14.58 5.69 -9.66
C GLY A 361 15.72 4.95 -10.36
N TYR A 362 15.36 4.26 -11.43
CA TYR A 362 16.26 3.46 -12.25
C TYR A 362 16.21 3.94 -13.69
N GLU A 363 17.35 3.94 -14.36
CA GLU A 363 17.42 4.08 -15.82
C GLU A 363 17.36 2.69 -16.45
N VAL A 364 16.55 2.55 -17.49
CA VAL A 364 16.35 1.29 -18.21
C VAL A 364 17.55 1.02 -19.11
N GLN A 365 18.00 -0.23 -19.14
CA GLN A 365 19.03 -0.71 -20.05
C GLN A 365 18.66 -0.41 -21.52
N GLY A 366 19.60 0.15 -22.27
CA GLY A 366 19.44 0.39 -23.71
C GLY A 366 19.56 -0.89 -24.55
N ASN A 367 19.18 -0.80 -25.84
CA ASN A 367 19.29 -1.88 -26.83
C ASN A 367 18.54 -3.18 -26.49
N LEU A 368 17.42 -3.07 -25.76
CA LEU A 368 16.54 -4.20 -25.45
C LEU A 368 15.59 -4.49 -26.63
N SER A 369 15.16 -5.75 -26.74
CA SER A 369 14.00 -6.08 -27.59
C SER A 369 12.76 -5.36 -27.07
N LEU A 370 11.74 -5.15 -27.92
CA LEU A 370 10.49 -4.50 -27.49
C LEU A 370 9.80 -5.24 -26.33
N GLN A 371 9.88 -6.57 -26.33
CA GLN A 371 9.35 -7.41 -25.25
C GLN A 371 10.11 -7.19 -23.94
N ASP A 372 11.45 -7.21 -24.00
CA ASP A 372 12.29 -7.01 -22.82
C ASP A 372 12.18 -5.60 -22.28
N GLN A 373 12.07 -4.60 -23.15
CA GLN A 373 11.82 -3.22 -22.76
C GLN A 373 10.49 -3.10 -22.02
N GLY A 374 9.41 -3.72 -22.55
CA GLY A 374 8.11 -3.75 -21.90
C GLY A 374 8.15 -4.41 -20.52
N PHE A 375 8.88 -5.51 -20.37
CA PHE A 375 9.11 -6.20 -19.10
C PHE A 375 9.89 -5.31 -18.11
N CYS A 376 11.02 -4.75 -18.54
CA CYS A 376 11.88 -3.92 -17.68
C CYS A 376 11.20 -2.63 -17.22
N ILE A 377 10.39 -1.99 -18.07
CA ILE A 377 9.58 -0.84 -17.67
C ILE A 377 8.61 -1.22 -16.55
N ARG A 378 7.93 -2.37 -16.62
CA ARG A 378 6.99 -2.84 -15.58
C ARG A 378 7.67 -3.15 -14.25
N MET A 379 8.95 -3.56 -14.27
CA MET A 379 9.76 -3.72 -13.04
C MET A 379 9.99 -2.39 -12.30
N MET A 380 10.03 -1.27 -13.04
CA MET A 380 10.44 0.05 -12.53
C MET A 380 9.28 1.03 -12.39
N LEU A 381 8.10 0.68 -12.90
CA LEU A 381 6.97 1.59 -13.01
C LEU A 381 6.52 2.04 -11.62
N PRO A 382 6.54 3.35 -11.30
CA PRO A 382 6.10 3.83 -10.01
C PRO A 382 4.58 3.65 -9.85
N GLU A 383 4.14 3.59 -8.60
CA GLU A 383 2.77 3.25 -8.22
C GLU A 383 1.70 4.04 -8.97
N LEU A 384 1.82 5.37 -9.06
CA LEU A 384 0.77 6.20 -9.67
C LEU A 384 0.61 5.87 -11.16
N GLN A 385 1.73 5.77 -11.87
CA GLN A 385 1.76 5.44 -13.29
C GLN A 385 1.25 4.02 -13.55
N TYR A 386 1.66 3.04 -12.73
CA TYR A 386 1.21 1.66 -12.92
C TYR A 386 -0.27 1.51 -12.56
N HIS A 387 -0.73 2.17 -11.50
CA HIS A 387 -2.13 2.22 -11.13
C HIS A 387 -2.97 2.81 -12.28
N SER A 388 -2.58 3.95 -12.85
CA SER A 388 -3.30 4.53 -14.00
C SER A 388 -3.33 3.59 -15.19
N HIS A 389 -2.19 2.96 -15.53
CA HIS A 389 -2.11 2.00 -16.64
C HIS A 389 -3.09 0.84 -16.45
N LEU A 390 -3.12 0.22 -15.26
CA LEU A 390 -4.01 -0.90 -14.97
C LEU A 390 -5.47 -0.48 -14.88
N TYR A 391 -5.75 0.68 -14.30
CA TYR A 391 -7.10 1.25 -14.25
C TYR A 391 -7.65 1.44 -15.67
N PHE A 392 -6.94 2.14 -16.56
CA PHE A 392 -7.43 2.31 -17.93
C PHE A 392 -7.50 0.99 -18.68
N LYS A 393 -6.53 0.08 -18.52
CA LYS A 393 -6.58 -1.24 -19.14
C LYS A 393 -7.84 -2.03 -18.76
N GLN A 394 -8.28 -1.96 -17.50
CA GLN A 394 -9.45 -2.68 -16.99
C GLN A 394 -10.78 -2.19 -17.61
N TRP A 395 -10.92 -0.88 -17.86
CA TRP A 395 -12.14 -0.32 -18.44
C TRP A 395 -12.08 -0.09 -19.96
N ASP A 396 -10.90 0.12 -20.56
CA ASP A 396 -10.76 0.29 -22.02
C ASP A 396 -10.98 -1.03 -22.77
N SER A 397 -10.71 -2.18 -22.15
CA SER A 397 -11.09 -3.49 -22.72
C SER A 397 -12.59 -3.62 -22.93
N MET A 398 -13.42 -2.85 -22.22
CA MET A 398 -14.88 -2.82 -22.40
C MET A 398 -15.28 -2.10 -23.69
N VAL A 399 -14.54 -1.05 -24.09
CA VAL A 399 -14.83 -0.28 -25.32
C VAL A 399 -14.53 -1.10 -26.57
N SER A 400 -13.47 -1.91 -26.56
CA SER A 400 -13.13 -2.80 -27.69
C SER A 400 -14.12 -3.96 -27.84
N GLY A 401 -14.70 -4.46 -26.75
CA GLY A 401 -15.74 -5.49 -26.78
C GLY A 401 -17.07 -5.02 -27.41
N LEU A 402 -17.46 -3.76 -27.15
CA LEU A 402 -18.66 -3.17 -27.77
C LEU A 402 -18.51 -2.93 -29.28
N VAL A 403 -17.30 -2.61 -29.75
CA VAL A 403 -17.04 -2.38 -31.18
C VAL A 403 -17.08 -3.70 -31.97
N LEU A 404 -16.68 -4.82 -31.36
CA LEU A 404 -16.72 -6.14 -32.01
C LEU A 404 -18.10 -6.81 -31.96
N ALA A 405 -18.98 -6.44 -31.01
CA ALA A 405 -20.34 -6.97 -30.94
C ALA A 405 -21.30 -6.36 -31.98
N ASN A 406 -20.98 -5.17 -32.53
CA ASN A 406 -21.82 -4.48 -33.53
C ASN A 406 -21.27 -4.56 -34.96
N GLY A 407 -20.74 -5.72 -35.34
CA GLY A 407 -20.33 -6.02 -36.71
C GLY A 407 -21.51 -6.39 -37.62
N THR A 408 -22.24 -5.41 -38.17
CA THR A 408 -22.71 -5.38 -39.58
C THR A 408 -23.40 -4.05 -39.92
N PRO A 409 -23.18 -3.50 -41.14
CA PRO A 409 -23.79 -2.25 -41.56
C PRO A 409 -25.17 -2.51 -42.20
N SER A 410 -26.25 -2.12 -41.52
CA SER A 410 -27.57 -2.00 -42.15
C SER A 410 -28.28 -0.74 -41.69
N THR A 411 -28.47 0.15 -42.67
CA THR A 411 -29.42 1.25 -42.70
C THR A 411 -30.81 0.84 -42.17
N LEU A 412 -31.38 1.57 -41.19
CA LEU A 412 -32.73 2.14 -41.27
C LEU A 412 -33.10 3.02 -40.05
N HIS A 413 -33.61 4.21 -40.39
CA HIS A 413 -34.59 5.06 -39.71
C HIS A 413 -34.49 5.50 -38.23
N ARG A 414 -33.90 6.69 -38.09
CA ARG A 414 -34.44 7.90 -37.45
C ARG A 414 -35.89 7.80 -36.93
N THR A 415 -36.06 7.76 -35.60
CA THR A 415 -37.14 8.49 -34.93
C THR A 415 -36.54 9.36 -33.83
N SER A 416 -37.06 10.58 -33.79
CA SER A 416 -36.51 11.77 -33.14
C SER A 416 -37.03 11.89 -31.73
N LEU A 417 -36.15 12.15 -30.75
CA LEU A 417 -36.49 12.97 -29.59
C LEU A 417 -35.36 13.97 -29.35
N HIS A 418 -35.77 15.24 -29.35
CA HIS A 418 -34.95 16.44 -29.38
C HIS A 418 -33.86 16.51 -28.31
N ARG A 419 -32.62 16.81 -28.73
CA ARG A 419 -31.68 17.60 -27.93
C ARG A 419 -31.09 18.70 -28.80
N THR A 420 -31.25 19.92 -28.33
CA THR A 420 -30.79 21.17 -28.92
C THR A 420 -29.29 21.15 -29.20
N SER A 421 -28.96 21.49 -30.44
CA SER A 421 -27.62 21.69 -30.97
C SER A 421 -26.94 22.90 -30.36
N LEU A 422 -25.78 22.71 -29.74
CA LEU A 422 -24.68 23.67 -29.78
C LEU A 422 -23.42 22.90 -30.21
N THR A 423 -22.89 23.30 -31.36
CA THR A 423 -21.70 22.80 -32.03
C THR A 423 -20.47 22.94 -31.14
N ALA A 424 -19.82 21.82 -30.80
CA ALA A 424 -18.50 21.80 -30.18
C ALA A 424 -17.43 21.58 -31.25
N THR A 425 -16.69 22.63 -31.55
CA THR A 425 -15.45 22.58 -32.33
C THR A 425 -14.39 21.83 -31.50
N LEU A 426 -13.80 20.80 -32.09
CA LEU A 426 -12.69 20.04 -31.52
C LEU A 426 -11.45 20.95 -31.38
N LEU A 427 -10.96 21.12 -30.14
CA LEU A 427 -9.62 21.59 -29.83
C LEU A 427 -8.92 20.53 -28.96
N PRO A 428 -7.61 20.29 -29.17
CA PRO A 428 -6.87 19.25 -28.47
C PRO A 428 -6.70 19.62 -27.00
N GLN A 429 -7.05 18.71 -26.09
CA GLN A 429 -6.85 18.93 -24.66
C GLN A 429 -5.38 18.69 -24.31
N THR A 430 -4.64 19.80 -24.16
CA THR A 430 -3.40 19.86 -23.39
C THR A 430 -3.73 19.56 -21.93
N VAL A 431 -3.25 18.44 -21.40
CA VAL A 431 -3.33 18.12 -19.97
C VAL A 431 -2.36 19.03 -19.23
N VAL A 432 -2.89 20.06 -18.58
CA VAL A 432 -2.11 20.93 -17.69
C VAL A 432 -2.00 20.26 -16.32
N TYR A 433 -0.78 19.90 -15.93
CA TYR A 433 -0.42 19.55 -14.56
C TYR A 433 -0.64 20.79 -13.67
N ILE A 434 -1.55 20.69 -12.70
CA ILE A 434 -1.65 21.68 -11.61
C ILE A 434 -1.10 21.06 -10.34
N SER A 435 0.12 21.46 -9.98
CA SER A 435 0.66 21.31 -8.64
C SER A 435 -0.02 22.32 -7.71
N GLY A 436 -0.73 21.86 -6.69
CA GLY A 436 -1.30 22.80 -5.71
C GLY A 436 -2.33 22.15 -4.81
N SER A 437 -1.91 21.83 -3.60
CA SER A 437 -2.74 21.55 -2.43
C SER A 437 -3.81 22.63 -2.22
N GLN A 438 -5.09 22.25 -2.22
CA GLN A 438 -6.13 22.95 -1.46
C GLN A 438 -7.28 21.99 -1.16
N LEU A 439 -7.53 21.80 0.14
CA LEU A 439 -8.74 21.18 0.67
C LEU A 439 -9.98 21.89 0.12
N MET A 440 -10.88 21.15 -0.52
CA MET A 440 -12.25 21.60 -0.74
C MET A 440 -13.21 20.76 0.12
N SER A 441 -13.62 21.37 1.23
CA SER A 441 -14.77 20.94 2.03
C SER A 441 -16.05 21.21 1.24
N TRP A 442 -16.90 20.21 1.06
CA TRP A 442 -18.24 20.39 0.51
C TRP A 442 -19.27 20.49 1.66
N ARG A 443 -19.88 21.68 1.82
CA ARG A 443 -21.17 21.85 2.51
C ARG A 443 -22.30 21.74 1.49
N THR A 444 -23.36 21.04 1.88
CA THR A 444 -24.62 20.84 1.17
C THR A 444 -25.39 22.15 0.93
N PRO A 445 -26.17 22.28 -0.17
CA PRO A 445 -26.92 23.49 -0.44
C PRO A 445 -28.30 23.48 0.25
N ASN A 446 -28.65 24.57 0.92
CA ASN A 446 -30.01 25.13 0.90
C ASN A 446 -30.04 26.59 1.42
N ASN A 447 -30.88 27.38 0.74
CA ASN A 447 -31.43 28.70 1.07
C ASN A 447 -30.63 29.98 0.75
N THR A 448 -30.96 30.54 -0.43
CA THR A 448 -31.50 31.90 -0.66
C THR A 448 -30.99 33.06 0.21
N HIS A 449 -30.28 34.03 -0.40
CA HIS A 449 -30.75 35.40 -0.61
C HIS A 449 -29.77 36.24 -1.45
N PHE A 450 -30.35 37.12 -2.27
CA PHE A 450 -29.72 38.12 -3.13
C PHE A 450 -28.87 39.16 -2.38
N GLY A 451 -27.81 39.65 -3.04
CA GLY A 451 -27.13 40.89 -2.68
C GLY A 451 -25.93 41.19 -3.59
N CYS A 452 -26.13 42.07 -4.57
CA CYS A 452 -25.07 42.68 -5.39
C CYS A 452 -24.05 43.44 -4.54
N PHE A 453 -22.76 43.36 -4.88
CA PHE A 453 -21.88 44.54 -4.98
C PHE A 453 -20.66 44.23 -5.86
N SER A 454 -20.20 45.28 -6.51
CA SER A 454 -19.38 45.36 -7.72
C SER A 454 -17.89 45.58 -7.47
N HIS A 455 -17.10 45.26 -8.51
CA HIS A 455 -15.77 45.77 -8.87
C HIS A 455 -14.55 45.37 -8.01
N LEU A 456 -13.62 44.61 -8.64
CA LEU A 456 -12.35 45.17 -9.14
C LEU A 456 -11.64 44.16 -10.06
N THR A 457 -11.51 44.56 -11.32
CA THR A 457 -10.73 43.95 -12.39
C THR A 457 -9.25 44.23 -12.21
N GLN A 458 -8.38 43.23 -12.37
CA GLN A 458 -7.03 43.45 -12.89
C GLN A 458 -6.53 42.25 -13.71
N SER A 459 -5.99 42.61 -14.86
CA SER A 459 -5.75 41.87 -16.08
C SER A 459 -4.64 40.81 -16.00
N PHE A 460 -4.86 39.66 -16.66
CA PHE A 460 -3.80 38.77 -17.13
C PHE A 460 -3.50 39.07 -18.60
N GLN A 461 -2.24 39.35 -18.94
CA GLN A 461 -1.75 39.34 -20.32
C GLN A 461 -1.34 37.91 -20.68
N VAL A 462 -1.96 37.38 -21.74
CA VAL A 462 -1.56 36.15 -22.42
C VAL A 462 -0.62 36.53 -23.55
N LEU A 463 0.57 35.92 -23.60
CA LEU A 463 1.48 36.01 -24.74
C LEU A 463 1.29 34.75 -25.60
N GLU A 464 0.58 34.89 -26.71
CA GLU A 464 0.54 33.89 -27.79
C GLU A 464 1.88 33.90 -28.54
N ILE A 465 2.52 32.74 -28.68
CA ILE A 465 3.52 32.50 -29.72
C ILE A 465 2.88 31.55 -30.74
N LEU A 466 2.50 32.14 -31.86
CA LEU A 466 2.14 31.47 -33.11
C LEU A 466 3.37 30.79 -33.72
N LEU A 467 3.25 29.52 -34.08
CA LEU A 467 4.05 28.95 -35.16
C LEU A 467 3.11 28.25 -36.14
N THR A 468 2.99 28.90 -37.30
CA THR A 468 2.39 28.47 -38.55
C THR A 468 3.32 27.56 -39.35
N ASN A 469 2.71 26.58 -40.02
CA ASN A 469 3.18 25.66 -41.07
C ASN A 469 4.12 24.53 -40.68
#